data_AF-W4UX01-F1
#
_entry.id   AF-W4UX01-F1
#
_cell.length_a   1.000
_cell.length_b   1.000
_cell.length_c   1.000
_cell.angle_alpha   90.00
_cell.angle_beta   90.00
_cell.angle_gamma   90.00
#
_symmetry.space_group_name_H-M   'P 1'
#
loop_
_entity.id
_entity.type
_entity.pdbx_description
1 polymer ?
#
loop_
_entity_poly.entity_id
_entity_poly.type
_entity_poly.pdbx_seq_one_letter_code
_entity_poly.pdbx_strand_id
1 'polypeptide(L)'
;MEYEYEKEEFQRQTETMGVARKVKRGLCWYPAYPGKSYYNSLNQLVIEILRNEDKEIEHAFEFGRPVCFFRQSFDGKVTYMNFTAAVSYADEERMVVVLPGASALADIQAEEQLGVQLYFDETSYRAMFDALEEVLAAKGNRLAELREILLGTAKPGFRELHPVRFPWLNSTQETAVNKVLCARDVAIVHGPPGTGKTTTLVEAIYETLHREPQVLVCAQSNTAVDWISEKLVDRGVPVLRIGNPSRVNDKMLSFTYERRFENHPAYPELWGIRKSIRELNGQLRRKNYSERESLRNRMSRLRDRATELEILINADLFDGAA
;
A
#
# COMPACT_ATOMS: atom_id res chain seq x y z
N MET A 1 11.37 18.31 -13.00
CA MET A 1 12.82 18.07 -12.78
C MET A 1 13.11 16.69 -12.22
N GLU A 2 12.79 16.36 -10.96
CA GLU A 2 13.09 15.01 -10.40
C GLU A 2 12.33 13.88 -11.11
N TYR A 3 11.01 14.03 -11.25
CA TYR A 3 10.15 13.10 -12.01
C TYR A 3 10.67 12.84 -13.44
N GLU A 4 11.01 13.90 -14.17
CA GLU A 4 11.49 13.79 -15.56
C GLU A 4 12.85 13.10 -15.61
N TYR A 5 13.75 13.44 -14.67
CA TYR A 5 15.06 12.83 -14.56
C TYR A 5 14.97 11.33 -14.26
N GLU A 6 14.20 10.93 -13.24
CA GLU A 6 14.04 9.51 -12.91
C GLU A 6 13.32 8.73 -14.01
N LYS A 7 12.35 9.35 -14.69
CA LYS A 7 11.67 8.73 -15.83
C LYS A 7 12.63 8.50 -16.99
N GLU A 8 13.44 9.49 -17.34
CA GLU A 8 14.47 9.36 -18.37
C GLU A 8 15.55 8.34 -17.97
N GLU A 9 16.00 8.36 -16.72
CA GLU A 9 16.99 7.41 -16.22
C GLU A 9 16.45 5.98 -16.27
N PHE A 10 15.20 5.77 -15.83
CA PHE A 10 14.52 4.49 -15.93
C PHE A 10 14.41 4.02 -17.38
N GLN A 11 14.03 4.90 -18.31
CA GLN A 11 14.00 4.57 -19.74
C GLN A 11 15.37 4.16 -20.25
N ARG A 12 16.42 4.96 -20.00
CA ARG A 12 17.79 4.64 -20.43
C ARG A 12 18.28 3.31 -19.85
N GLN A 13 18.07 3.07 -18.56
CA GLN A 13 18.48 1.82 -17.90
C GLN A 13 17.69 0.63 -18.45
N THR A 14 16.39 0.80 -18.72
CA THR A 14 15.51 -0.28 -19.18
C THR A 14 15.72 -0.62 -20.66
N GLU A 15 16.09 0.36 -21.49
CA GLU A 15 16.34 0.18 -22.93
C GLU A 15 17.75 -0.34 -23.23
N THR A 16 18.76 0.10 -22.48
CA THR A 16 20.16 -0.30 -22.71
C THR A 16 20.53 -1.64 -22.05
N MET A 17 19.77 -2.08 -21.05
CA MET A 17 20.05 -3.29 -20.29
C MET A 17 19.28 -4.49 -20.84
N GLY A 18 20.01 -5.48 -21.35
CA GLY A 18 19.40 -6.75 -21.77
C GLY A 18 18.71 -7.50 -20.63
N VAL A 19 17.71 -8.31 -20.97
CA VAL A 19 16.86 -9.06 -20.00
C VAL A 19 17.68 -9.84 -18.98
N ALA A 20 18.69 -10.60 -19.42
CA ALA A 20 19.55 -11.39 -18.53
C ALA A 20 20.27 -10.53 -17.46
N ARG A 21 20.65 -9.29 -17.80
CA ARG A 21 21.29 -8.37 -16.85
C ARG A 21 20.28 -7.77 -15.88
N LYS A 22 19.04 -7.54 -16.32
CA LYS A 22 17.93 -7.12 -15.44
C LYS A 22 17.57 -8.19 -14.42
N VAL A 23 17.52 -9.46 -14.84
CA VAL A 23 17.27 -10.61 -13.96
C VAL A 23 18.35 -10.69 -12.88
N LYS A 24 19.63 -10.63 -13.25
CA LYS A 24 20.76 -10.63 -12.28
C LYS A 24 20.77 -9.46 -11.30
N ARG A 25 20.07 -8.36 -11.62
CA ARG A 25 19.91 -7.19 -10.73
C ARG A 25 18.62 -7.24 -9.91
N GLY A 26 17.82 -8.30 -10.04
CA GLY A 26 16.56 -8.41 -9.33
C GLY A 26 15.46 -7.48 -9.83
N LEU A 27 15.60 -6.90 -11.03
CA LEU A 27 14.66 -5.92 -11.59
C LEU A 27 13.57 -6.56 -12.46
N CYS A 28 13.75 -7.84 -12.78
CA CYS A 28 12.95 -8.56 -13.77
C CYS A 28 12.92 -10.05 -13.44
N TRP A 29 11.80 -10.72 -13.71
CA TRP A 29 11.74 -12.19 -13.82
C TRP A 29 11.49 -12.58 -15.27
N TYR A 30 12.32 -13.49 -15.80
CA TYR A 30 12.18 -14.09 -17.11
C TYR A 30 13.05 -15.35 -17.23
N PRO A 31 12.51 -16.50 -17.70
CA PRO A 31 11.10 -16.73 -18.01
C PRO A 31 10.27 -16.87 -16.73
N ALA A 32 9.11 -16.24 -16.71
CA ALA A 32 8.07 -16.41 -15.70
C ALA A 32 6.80 -16.99 -16.35
N TYR A 33 5.91 -17.53 -15.52
CA TYR A 33 4.73 -18.25 -15.99
C TYR A 33 3.45 -17.74 -15.32
N PRO A 34 2.36 -17.55 -16.07
CA PRO A 34 1.07 -17.21 -15.48
C PRO A 34 0.51 -18.39 -14.67
N GLY A 35 0.15 -18.13 -13.42
CA GLY A 35 -0.51 -19.05 -12.51
C GLY A 35 -2.02 -18.80 -12.44
N LYS A 36 -2.61 -19.01 -11.26
CA LYS A 36 -4.05 -18.83 -11.06
C LYS A 36 -4.40 -17.35 -11.02
N SER A 37 -5.55 -17.00 -11.59
CA SER A 37 -6.17 -15.69 -11.41
C SER A 37 -7.42 -15.80 -10.55
N TYR A 38 -7.65 -14.77 -9.73
CA TYR A 38 -8.78 -14.70 -8.81
C TYR A 38 -9.02 -13.24 -8.41
N TYR A 39 -10.09 -13.00 -7.65
CA TYR A 39 -10.29 -11.71 -6.99
C TYR A 39 -9.82 -11.81 -5.55
N ASN A 40 -9.02 -10.86 -5.07
CA ASN A 40 -8.56 -10.87 -3.68
C ASN A 40 -9.64 -10.33 -2.71
N SER A 41 -9.31 -10.23 -1.42
CA SER A 41 -10.22 -9.72 -0.37
C SER A 41 -10.70 -8.30 -0.64
N LEU A 42 -9.86 -7.48 -1.27
CA LEU A 42 -10.16 -6.11 -1.70
C LEU A 42 -10.92 -6.03 -3.04
N ASN A 43 -11.41 -7.16 -3.57
CA ASN A 43 -12.13 -7.25 -4.85
C ASN A 43 -11.32 -6.74 -6.06
N GLN A 44 -10.01 -6.86 -5.98
CA GLN A 44 -9.11 -6.57 -7.10
C GLN A 44 -8.85 -7.84 -7.89
N LEU A 45 -8.84 -7.75 -9.22
CA LEU A 45 -8.45 -8.86 -10.08
C LEU A 45 -6.93 -9.06 -9.97
N VAL A 46 -6.51 -10.24 -9.54
CA VAL A 46 -5.10 -10.59 -9.39
C VAL A 46 -4.73 -11.81 -10.20
N ILE A 47 -3.45 -11.93 -10.54
CA ILE A 47 -2.85 -13.12 -11.14
C ILE A 47 -1.57 -13.50 -10.39
N GLU A 48 -1.37 -14.80 -10.20
CA GLU A 48 -0.09 -15.36 -9.77
C GLU A 48 0.89 -15.38 -10.94
N ILE A 49 2.13 -14.97 -10.70
CA ILE A 49 3.25 -15.10 -11.61
C ILE A 49 4.28 -15.97 -10.90
N LEU A 50 4.69 -17.05 -11.55
CA LEU A 50 5.58 -18.07 -10.99
C LEU A 50 6.94 -18.02 -11.69
N ARG A 51 8.03 -18.14 -10.94
CA ARG A 51 9.37 -18.36 -11.51
C ARG A 51 9.92 -19.72 -11.11
N ASN A 52 10.47 -20.45 -12.08
CA ASN A 52 11.09 -21.76 -11.85
C ASN A 52 12.62 -21.69 -11.85
N GLU A 53 13.19 -20.61 -12.37
CA GLU A 53 14.62 -20.36 -12.50
C GLU A 53 15.05 -19.19 -11.61
N ASP A 54 16.35 -19.08 -11.35
CA ASP A 54 16.95 -17.93 -10.64
C ASP A 54 16.34 -17.62 -9.27
N LYS A 55 15.84 -18.65 -8.57
CA LYS A 55 15.21 -18.54 -7.24
C LYS A 55 16.14 -17.92 -6.19
N GLU A 56 17.43 -18.22 -6.30
CA GLU A 56 18.52 -17.69 -5.45
C GLU A 56 18.80 -16.19 -5.70
N ILE A 57 18.30 -15.61 -6.80
CA ILE A 57 18.51 -14.19 -7.10
C ILE A 57 17.47 -13.37 -6.34
N GLU A 58 17.96 -12.56 -5.40
CA GLU A 58 17.17 -11.54 -4.72
C GLU A 58 16.57 -10.56 -5.73
N HIS A 59 15.31 -10.20 -5.50
CA HIS A 59 14.57 -9.28 -6.36
C HIS A 59 14.09 -8.05 -5.61
N ALA A 60 13.85 -6.98 -6.34
CA ALA A 60 13.37 -5.71 -5.80
C ALA A 60 11.85 -5.52 -5.91
N PHE A 61 11.09 -6.57 -6.26
CA PHE A 61 9.63 -6.55 -6.22
C PHE A 61 9.13 -6.44 -4.77
N GLU A 62 8.32 -5.43 -4.50
CA GLU A 62 7.73 -5.16 -3.18
C GLU A 62 6.27 -4.74 -3.36
N PHE A 63 5.47 -4.88 -2.30
CA PHE A 63 4.08 -4.43 -2.29
C PHE A 63 3.94 -2.99 -2.78
N GLY A 64 2.97 -2.76 -3.67
CA GLY A 64 2.67 -1.45 -4.25
C GLY A 64 3.56 -1.07 -5.43
N ARG A 65 4.71 -1.73 -5.65
CA ARG A 65 5.58 -1.37 -6.78
C ARG A 65 4.90 -1.65 -8.11
N PRO A 66 4.94 -0.71 -9.06
CA PRO A 66 4.39 -0.93 -10.38
C PRO A 66 5.29 -1.84 -11.20
N VAL A 67 4.67 -2.67 -12.03
CA VAL A 67 5.31 -3.59 -12.96
C VAL A 67 4.68 -3.49 -14.33
N CYS A 68 5.46 -3.88 -15.34
CA CYS A 68 4.97 -4.07 -16.69
C CYS A 68 5.37 -5.47 -17.17
N PHE A 69 4.56 -5.98 -18.10
CA PHE A 69 4.75 -7.30 -18.67
C PHE A 69 5.32 -7.19 -20.08
N PHE A 70 6.07 -8.19 -20.50
CA PHE A 70 6.64 -8.26 -21.83
C PHE A 70 6.74 -9.69 -22.33
N ARG A 71 6.91 -9.82 -23.64
CA ARG A 71 7.30 -11.05 -24.33
C ARG A 71 8.62 -10.84 -25.05
N GLN A 72 9.41 -11.89 -25.17
CA GLN A 72 10.66 -11.88 -25.91
C GLN A 72 10.59 -12.87 -27.07
N SER A 73 10.79 -12.39 -28.30
CA SER A 73 10.86 -13.27 -29.47
C SER A 73 12.21 -14.00 -29.55
N PHE A 74 12.29 -15.04 -30.39
CA PHE A 74 13.49 -15.86 -30.58
C PHE A 74 14.75 -15.06 -30.97
N ASP A 75 14.58 -13.90 -31.60
CA ASP A 75 15.65 -12.95 -31.96
C ASP A 75 16.10 -12.06 -30.78
N GLY A 76 15.53 -12.25 -29.58
CA GLY A 76 15.82 -11.49 -28.37
C GLY A 76 15.07 -10.17 -28.26
N LYS A 77 14.22 -9.80 -29.22
CA LYS A 77 13.46 -8.54 -29.20
C LYS A 77 12.36 -8.57 -28.15
N VAL A 78 12.34 -7.55 -27.29
CA VAL A 78 11.35 -7.38 -26.23
C VAL A 78 10.18 -6.53 -26.71
N THR A 79 8.96 -7.00 -26.47
CA THR A 79 7.72 -6.24 -26.72
C THR A 79 6.92 -6.14 -25.43
N TYR A 80 6.73 -4.91 -24.95
CA TYR A 80 5.96 -4.65 -23.74
C TYR A 80 4.45 -4.66 -24.01
N MET A 81 3.69 -5.14 -23.03
CA MET A 81 2.24 -5.06 -23.01
C MET A 81 1.80 -3.64 -22.66
N ASN A 82 0.66 -3.20 -23.20
CA ASN A 82 0.18 -1.82 -23.05
C ASN A 82 -0.67 -1.61 -21.80
N PHE A 83 -0.14 -2.02 -20.65
CA PHE A 83 -0.74 -1.75 -19.34
C PHE A 83 0.32 -1.85 -18.23
N THR A 84 0.05 -1.17 -17.12
CA THR A 84 0.79 -1.33 -15.88
C THR A 84 -0.05 -2.13 -14.88
N ALA A 85 0.64 -2.77 -13.95
CA ALA A 85 0.05 -3.56 -12.89
C ALA A 85 0.81 -3.29 -11.59
N ALA A 86 0.26 -3.67 -10.44
CA ALA A 86 0.90 -3.42 -9.14
C ALA A 86 1.17 -4.72 -8.39
N VAL A 87 2.35 -4.85 -7.79
CA VAL A 87 2.67 -6.01 -6.95
C VAL A 87 1.80 -5.96 -5.69
N SER A 88 1.02 -7.02 -5.47
CA SER A 88 0.29 -7.22 -4.21
C SER A 88 1.05 -8.14 -3.27
N TYR A 89 1.92 -9.01 -3.76
CA TYR A 89 2.74 -9.89 -2.93
C TYR A 89 3.89 -10.41 -3.79
N ALA A 90 5.06 -10.63 -3.20
CA ALA A 90 6.18 -11.27 -3.85
C ALA A 90 7.02 -12.03 -2.82
N ASP A 91 7.30 -13.29 -3.11
CA ASP A 91 8.32 -14.10 -2.46
C ASP A 91 9.29 -14.68 -3.49
N GLU A 92 10.15 -15.59 -3.04
CA GLU A 92 11.20 -16.20 -3.84
C GLU A 92 10.71 -16.98 -5.06
N GLU A 93 9.46 -17.42 -5.14
CA GLU A 93 8.97 -18.26 -6.26
C GLU A 93 7.71 -17.69 -6.90
N ARG A 94 6.97 -16.87 -6.16
CA ARG A 94 5.62 -16.46 -6.49
C ARG A 94 5.43 -14.97 -6.26
N MET A 95 4.91 -14.32 -7.28
CA MET A 95 4.41 -12.95 -7.22
C MET A 95 2.90 -12.96 -7.45
N VAL A 96 2.16 -12.12 -6.74
CA VAL A 96 0.75 -11.84 -7.02
C VAL A 96 0.67 -10.39 -7.48
N VAL A 97 0.06 -10.18 -8.64
CA VAL A 97 -0.01 -8.87 -9.28
C VAL A 97 -1.47 -8.47 -9.48
N VAL A 98 -1.81 -7.25 -9.08
CA VAL A 98 -3.11 -6.60 -9.31
C VAL A 98 -3.17 -6.10 -10.74
N LEU A 99 -4.15 -6.58 -11.50
CA LEU A 99 -4.36 -6.25 -12.90
C LEU A 99 -5.40 -5.14 -13.06
N PRO A 100 -5.26 -4.28 -14.08
CA PRO A 100 -6.22 -3.21 -14.37
C PRO A 100 -7.56 -3.74 -14.92
N GLY A 101 -7.61 -4.98 -15.41
CA GLY A 101 -8.86 -5.60 -15.87
C GLY A 101 -8.68 -6.90 -16.63
N ALA A 102 -9.79 -7.43 -17.15
CA ALA A 102 -9.83 -8.74 -17.81
C ALA A 102 -9.05 -8.81 -19.13
N SER A 103 -8.84 -7.67 -19.84
CA SER A 103 -8.02 -7.65 -21.05
C SER A 103 -6.55 -7.96 -20.72
N ALA A 104 -6.00 -7.32 -19.69
CA ALA A 104 -4.64 -7.56 -19.22
C ALA A 104 -4.44 -9.02 -18.78
N LEU A 105 -5.46 -9.61 -18.14
CA LEU A 105 -5.44 -11.02 -17.78
C LEU A 105 -5.34 -11.93 -19.02
N ALA A 106 -6.13 -11.66 -20.05
CA ALA A 106 -6.13 -12.46 -21.28
C ALA A 106 -4.77 -12.36 -22.01
N ASP A 107 -4.17 -11.16 -22.06
CA ASP A 107 -2.87 -10.93 -22.67
C ASP A 107 -1.76 -11.73 -21.95
N ILE A 108 -1.79 -11.75 -20.60
CA ILE A 108 -0.82 -12.50 -19.79
C ILE A 108 -1.01 -14.02 -19.95
N GLN A 109 -2.25 -14.50 -19.91
CA GLN A 109 -2.55 -15.94 -19.99
C GLN A 109 -2.29 -16.55 -21.37
N ALA A 110 -2.18 -15.72 -22.42
CA ALA A 110 -1.86 -16.17 -23.76
C ALA A 110 -0.37 -16.52 -23.96
N GLU A 111 0.50 -16.14 -23.02
CA GLU A 111 1.95 -16.30 -23.15
C GLU A 111 2.46 -17.50 -22.34
N GLU A 112 3.23 -18.38 -22.98
CA GLU A 112 3.88 -19.53 -22.32
C GLU A 112 5.15 -19.12 -21.57
N GLN A 113 5.87 -18.10 -22.07
CA GLN A 113 7.04 -17.50 -21.43
C GLN A 113 6.84 -16.00 -21.29
N LEU A 114 6.58 -15.57 -20.06
CA LEU A 114 6.27 -14.19 -19.72
C LEU A 114 7.49 -13.52 -19.10
N GLY A 115 7.70 -12.26 -19.45
CA GLY A 115 8.57 -11.35 -18.71
C GLY A 115 7.77 -10.42 -17.82
N VAL A 116 8.21 -10.22 -16.59
CA VAL A 116 7.70 -9.16 -15.70
C VAL A 116 8.87 -8.34 -15.19
N GLN A 117 8.79 -7.02 -15.29
CA GLN A 117 9.82 -6.11 -14.80
C GLN A 117 9.20 -4.98 -13.98
N LEU A 118 9.98 -4.44 -13.05
CA LEU A 118 9.64 -3.20 -12.36
C LEU A 118 9.43 -2.09 -13.38
N TYR A 119 8.46 -1.22 -13.10
CA TYR A 119 8.14 -0.05 -13.91
C TYR A 119 8.43 1.23 -13.12
N PHE A 120 8.50 2.36 -13.83
CA PHE A 120 8.63 3.66 -13.21
C PHE A 120 7.40 3.98 -12.36
N ASP A 121 7.63 4.48 -11.15
CA ASP A 121 6.56 4.72 -10.18
C ASP A 121 5.90 6.08 -10.36
N GLU A 122 5.00 6.16 -11.34
CA GLU A 122 4.18 7.37 -11.55
C GLU A 122 3.14 7.60 -10.44
N THR A 123 2.78 6.56 -9.67
CA THR A 123 1.72 6.64 -8.66
C THR A 123 2.17 7.48 -7.47
N SER A 124 3.39 7.25 -6.98
CA SER A 124 3.96 8.02 -5.87
C SER A 124 4.10 9.50 -6.23
N TYR A 125 4.58 9.81 -7.44
CA TYR A 125 4.67 11.20 -7.91
C TYR A 125 3.32 11.88 -8.01
N ARG A 126 2.32 11.18 -8.55
CA ARG A 126 0.96 11.71 -8.61
C ARG A 126 0.43 12.04 -7.21
N ALA A 127 0.58 11.13 -6.25
CA ALA A 127 0.16 11.38 -4.88
C ALA A 127 0.90 12.58 -4.25
N MET A 128 2.20 12.73 -4.51
CA MET A 128 2.97 13.88 -4.05
C MET A 128 2.48 15.20 -4.66
N PHE A 129 2.19 15.23 -5.96
CA PHE A 129 1.67 16.42 -6.62
C PHE A 129 0.25 16.76 -6.14
N ASP A 130 -0.64 15.78 -6.03
CA ASP A 130 -2.00 15.97 -5.52
C ASP A 130 -1.97 16.56 -4.09
N ALA A 131 -1.08 16.04 -3.22
CA ALA A 131 -0.90 16.56 -1.86
C ALA A 131 -0.36 18.01 -1.84
N LEU A 132 0.57 18.35 -2.74
CA LEU A 132 1.07 19.72 -2.87
C LEU A 132 -0.03 20.67 -3.35
N GLU A 133 -0.84 20.26 -4.32
CA GLU A 133 -1.98 21.04 -4.81
C GLU A 133 -2.98 21.33 -3.67
N GLU A 134 -3.30 20.32 -2.85
CA GLU A 134 -4.18 20.47 -1.69
C GLU A 134 -3.61 21.47 -0.67
N VAL A 135 -2.32 21.36 -0.33
CA VAL A 135 -1.64 22.29 0.59
C VAL A 135 -1.62 23.72 0.05
N LEU A 136 -1.41 23.90 -1.24
CA LEU A 136 -1.42 25.22 -1.88
C LEU A 136 -2.83 25.83 -1.91
N ALA A 137 -3.85 25.01 -2.15
CA ALA A 137 -5.24 25.45 -2.19
C ALA A 137 -5.85 25.73 -0.80
N ALA A 138 -5.28 25.16 0.27
CA ALA A 138 -5.79 25.28 1.63
C ALA A 138 -5.91 26.73 2.13
N LYS A 139 -7.09 27.09 2.65
CA LYS A 139 -7.42 28.42 3.21
C LYS A 139 -8.35 28.28 4.41
N GLY A 140 -8.07 29.02 5.48
CA GLY A 140 -8.96 29.14 6.65
C GLY A 140 -9.20 27.84 7.41
N ASN A 141 -8.31 26.85 7.27
CA ASN A 141 -8.41 25.55 7.92
C ASN A 141 -7.07 25.15 8.57
N ARG A 142 -7.08 24.02 9.28
CA ARG A 142 -5.91 23.50 9.99
C ARG A 142 -4.72 23.23 9.07
N LEU A 143 -4.97 22.77 7.83
CA LEU A 143 -3.92 22.52 6.85
C LEU A 143 -3.18 23.81 6.47
N ALA A 144 -3.92 24.90 6.26
CA ALA A 144 -3.33 26.21 6.00
C ALA A 144 -2.51 26.73 7.19
N GLU A 145 -3.00 26.57 8.43
CA GLU A 145 -2.24 26.93 9.63
C GLU A 145 -0.92 26.18 9.73
N LEU A 146 -0.93 24.86 9.54
CA LEU A 146 0.27 24.02 9.58
C LEU A 146 1.24 24.39 8.46
N ARG A 147 0.75 24.71 7.25
CA ARG A 147 1.58 25.24 6.16
C ARG A 147 2.33 26.49 6.58
N GLU A 148 1.63 27.48 7.14
CA GLU A 148 2.26 28.73 7.59
C GLU A 148 3.28 28.50 8.72
N ILE A 149 2.99 27.60 9.67
CA ILE A 149 3.93 27.22 10.73
C ILE A 149 5.19 26.57 10.15
N LEU A 150 5.03 25.62 9.22
CA LEU A 150 6.16 24.89 8.61
C LEU A 150 7.00 25.77 7.68
N LEU A 151 6.40 26.77 7.03
CA LEU A 151 7.11 27.78 6.25
C LEU A 151 7.72 28.91 7.10
N GLY A 152 7.46 28.93 8.41
CA GLY A 152 7.99 29.90 9.35
C GLY A 152 7.30 31.27 9.32
N THR A 153 6.16 31.40 8.65
CA THR A 153 5.34 32.62 8.62
C THR A 153 4.46 32.76 9.86
N ALA A 154 4.22 31.66 10.58
CA ALA A 154 3.56 31.62 11.89
C ALA A 154 4.39 30.85 12.93
N LYS A 155 4.16 31.13 14.23
CA LYS A 155 4.83 30.42 15.33
C LYS A 155 4.00 29.20 15.76
N PRO A 156 4.64 28.05 16.06
CA PRO A 156 3.95 26.93 16.69
C PRO A 156 3.57 27.26 18.13
N GLY A 157 2.43 26.76 18.56
CA GLY A 157 1.92 26.76 19.91
C GLY A 157 2.31 25.51 20.69
N PHE A 158 2.26 25.65 22.01
CA PHE A 158 2.58 24.61 22.97
C PHE A 158 1.51 24.56 24.07
N ARG A 159 1.23 23.35 24.55
CA ARG A 159 0.37 23.07 25.71
C ARG A 159 1.23 23.13 26.97
N GLU A 160 0.68 23.66 28.06
CA GLU A 160 1.29 23.55 29.37
C GLU A 160 0.84 22.24 30.01
N LEU A 161 1.76 21.28 30.12
CA LEU A 161 1.53 19.99 30.74
C LEU A 161 2.57 19.75 31.84
N HIS A 162 2.16 19.04 32.89
CA HIS A 162 3.11 18.56 33.87
C HIS A 162 4.00 17.48 33.24
N PRO A 163 5.33 17.53 33.43
CA PRO A 163 6.23 16.52 32.91
C PRO A 163 5.88 15.12 33.43
N VAL A 164 5.83 14.16 32.52
CA VAL A 164 5.68 12.74 32.81
C VAL A 164 7.06 12.12 32.94
N ARG A 165 7.24 11.26 33.94
CA ARG A 165 8.50 10.55 34.20
C ARG A 165 8.46 9.16 33.54
N PHE A 166 9.52 8.80 32.82
CA PHE A 166 9.68 7.51 32.14
C PHE A 166 10.96 6.81 32.62
N PRO A 167 10.94 6.04 33.74
CA PRO A 167 12.12 5.45 34.35
C PRO A 167 12.97 4.53 33.46
N TRP A 168 12.39 4.00 32.39
CA TRP A 168 13.06 3.13 31.42
C TRP A 168 13.69 3.90 30.25
N LEU A 169 13.48 5.21 30.16
CA LEU A 169 14.13 6.09 29.19
C LEU A 169 15.30 6.83 29.84
N ASN A 170 16.29 7.20 29.03
CA ASN A 170 17.31 8.14 29.48
C ASN A 170 16.76 9.58 29.49
N SER A 171 17.49 10.50 30.13
CA SER A 171 17.04 11.89 30.31
C SER A 171 16.76 12.64 29.00
N THR A 172 17.51 12.38 27.93
CA THR A 172 17.31 13.06 26.64
C THR A 172 16.08 12.52 25.91
N GLN A 173 15.82 11.21 26.00
CA GLN A 173 14.61 10.58 25.47
C GLN A 173 13.36 11.01 26.25
N GLU A 174 13.40 11.01 27.58
CA GLU A 174 12.31 11.51 28.44
C GLU A 174 11.97 12.97 28.12
N THR A 175 13.00 13.82 27.97
CA THR A 175 12.82 15.22 27.57
C THR A 175 12.17 15.32 26.18
N ALA A 176 12.58 14.48 25.23
CA ALA A 176 12.01 14.47 23.89
C ALA A 176 10.53 14.05 23.90
N VAL A 177 10.16 13.00 24.64
CA VAL A 177 8.75 12.57 24.78
C VAL A 177 7.91 13.69 25.38
N ASN A 178 8.36 14.31 26.47
CA ASN A 178 7.64 15.44 27.07
C ASN A 178 7.46 16.63 26.12
N LYS A 179 8.49 16.95 25.31
CA LYS A 179 8.36 18.00 24.28
C LYS A 179 7.35 17.66 23.19
N VAL A 180 7.23 16.39 22.80
CA VAL A 180 6.20 15.93 21.86
C VAL A 180 4.81 16.12 22.47
N LEU A 181 4.60 15.69 23.72
CA LEU A 181 3.31 15.82 24.40
C LEU A 181 2.88 17.28 24.60
N CYS A 182 3.85 18.18 24.82
CA CYS A 182 3.59 19.61 24.94
C CYS A 182 3.38 20.31 23.58
N ALA A 183 3.75 19.71 22.45
CA ALA A 183 3.59 20.36 21.16
C ALA A 183 2.12 20.36 20.74
N ARG A 184 1.57 21.54 20.41
CA ARG A 184 0.21 21.64 19.83
C ARG A 184 0.22 21.43 18.32
N ASP A 185 1.28 21.89 17.66
CA ASP A 185 1.34 21.94 16.19
C ASP A 185 2.39 21.00 15.61
N VAL A 186 3.65 21.14 16.01
CA VAL A 186 4.75 20.35 15.46
C VAL A 186 5.87 20.14 16.49
N ALA A 187 6.41 18.93 16.53
CA ALA A 187 7.61 18.58 17.26
C ALA A 187 8.58 17.81 16.34
N ILE A 188 9.87 18.14 16.40
CA ILE A 188 10.91 17.46 15.63
C ILE A 188 11.86 16.76 16.60
N VAL A 189 11.89 15.43 16.53
CA VAL A 189 12.78 14.59 17.36
C VAL A 189 14.01 14.20 16.53
N HIS A 190 15.08 14.95 16.70
CA HIS A 190 16.39 14.59 16.15
C HIS A 190 17.11 13.57 17.04
N GLY A 191 17.93 12.71 16.44
CA GLY A 191 18.58 11.60 17.14
C GLY A 191 19.51 10.85 16.19
N PRO A 192 20.83 10.88 16.42
CA PRO A 192 21.83 10.16 15.63
C PRO A 192 21.60 8.63 15.58
N PRO A 193 22.27 7.91 14.67
CA PRO A 193 22.22 6.44 14.62
C PRO A 193 22.52 5.81 15.99
N GLY A 194 21.73 4.81 16.38
CA GLY A 194 21.92 4.08 17.64
C GLY A 194 21.38 4.78 18.91
N THR A 195 20.83 5.99 18.83
CA THR A 195 20.35 6.74 20.02
C THR A 195 18.95 6.37 20.50
N GLY A 196 18.37 5.28 19.98
CA GLY A 196 17.06 4.80 20.39
C GLY A 196 15.88 5.67 19.92
N LYS A 197 16.02 6.38 18.79
CA LYS A 197 14.93 7.21 18.21
C LYS A 197 13.60 6.48 18.12
N THR A 198 13.60 5.25 17.61
CA THR A 198 12.38 4.44 17.52
C THR A 198 11.78 4.20 18.89
N THR A 199 12.59 3.87 19.91
CA THR A 199 12.12 3.70 21.29
C THR A 199 11.45 4.97 21.80
N THR A 200 12.05 6.14 21.55
CA THR A 200 11.47 7.45 21.91
C THR A 200 10.16 7.71 21.19
N LEU A 201 10.07 7.44 19.88
CA LEU A 201 8.86 7.66 19.09
C LEU A 201 7.73 6.71 19.49
N VAL A 202 8.04 5.44 19.76
CA VAL A 202 7.06 4.46 20.26
C VAL A 202 6.49 4.90 21.60
N GLU A 203 7.33 5.42 22.51
CA GLU A 203 6.85 5.99 23.77
C GLU A 203 5.95 7.21 23.53
N ALA A 204 6.37 8.12 22.66
CA ALA A 204 5.61 9.32 22.35
C ALA A 204 4.25 8.98 21.71
N ILE A 205 4.17 7.99 20.82
CA ILE A 205 2.92 7.50 20.22
C ILE A 205 2.03 6.91 21.32
N TYR A 206 2.59 6.03 22.15
CA TYR A 206 1.86 5.39 23.26
C TYR A 206 1.23 6.43 24.20
N GLU A 207 2.01 7.44 24.61
CA GLU A 207 1.52 8.53 25.45
C GLU A 207 0.53 9.45 24.74
N THR A 208 0.68 9.66 23.43
CA THR A 208 -0.26 10.47 22.64
C THR A 208 -1.64 9.79 22.57
N LEU A 209 -1.68 8.46 22.43
CA LEU A 209 -2.93 7.68 22.42
C LEU A 209 -3.71 7.73 23.75
N HIS A 210 -3.08 8.10 24.86
CA HIS A 210 -3.80 8.36 26.11
C HIS A 210 -4.57 9.68 26.11
N ARG A 211 -4.36 10.53 25.11
CA ARG A 211 -4.85 11.92 25.03
C ARG A 211 -5.65 12.19 23.77
N GLU A 212 -5.28 11.53 22.68
CA GLU A 212 -5.89 11.65 21.36
C GLU A 212 -6.48 10.28 20.98
N PRO A 213 -7.66 10.24 20.34
CA PRO A 213 -8.37 8.98 20.06
C PRO A 213 -7.69 8.11 19.01
N GLN A 214 -6.79 8.66 18.20
CA GLN A 214 -6.11 7.91 17.14
C GLN A 214 -4.83 8.63 16.72
N VAL A 215 -3.82 7.85 16.30
CA VAL A 215 -2.56 8.37 15.77
C VAL A 215 -2.24 7.69 14.44
N LEU A 216 -2.09 8.50 13.38
CA LEU A 216 -1.55 8.04 12.11
C LEU A 216 -0.01 8.03 12.17
N VAL A 217 0.58 6.87 11.91
CA VAL A 217 2.04 6.69 11.86
C VAL A 217 2.45 6.40 10.42
N CYS A 218 3.31 7.27 9.87
CA CYS A 218 3.85 7.12 8.53
C CYS A 218 5.39 7.02 8.57
N ALA A 219 5.97 6.26 7.64
CA ALA A 219 7.42 6.21 7.42
C ALA A 219 7.71 6.01 5.93
N GLN A 220 8.94 6.32 5.50
CA GLN A 220 9.34 6.23 4.09
C GLN A 220 9.46 4.78 3.57
N SER A 221 9.75 3.81 4.44
CA SER A 221 9.90 2.41 4.05
C SER A 221 8.95 1.49 4.81
N ASN A 222 8.48 0.44 4.13
CA ASN A 222 7.63 -0.60 4.72
C ASN A 222 8.27 -1.23 5.96
N THR A 223 9.57 -1.55 5.90
CA THR A 223 10.34 -2.08 7.04
C THR A 223 10.30 -1.17 8.27
N ALA A 224 10.32 0.15 8.09
CA ALA A 224 10.24 1.10 9.22
C ALA A 224 8.84 1.12 9.85
N VAL A 225 7.78 1.09 9.02
CA VAL A 225 6.40 0.98 9.50
C VAL A 225 6.19 -0.33 10.26
N ASP A 226 6.69 -1.44 9.70
CA ASP A 226 6.58 -2.76 10.30
C ASP A 226 7.27 -2.82 11.66
N TRP A 227 8.48 -2.24 11.77
CA TRP A 227 9.22 -2.21 13.03
C TRP A 227 8.52 -1.39 14.12
N ILE A 228 7.94 -0.23 13.77
CA ILE A 228 7.17 0.58 14.73
C ILE A 228 5.88 -0.17 15.13
N SER A 229 5.21 -0.78 14.17
CA SER A 229 3.98 -1.56 14.39
C SER A 229 4.22 -2.71 15.36
N GLU A 230 5.30 -3.48 15.17
CA GLU A 230 5.68 -4.58 16.06
C GLU A 230 5.88 -4.10 17.50
N LYS A 231 6.61 -2.99 17.69
CA LYS A 231 6.87 -2.43 19.02
C LYS A 231 5.61 -1.91 19.73
N LEU A 232 4.65 -1.37 18.98
CA LEU A 232 3.37 -0.93 19.52
C LEU A 232 2.49 -2.12 19.90
N VAL A 233 2.42 -3.15 19.03
CA VAL A 233 1.68 -4.39 19.31
C VAL A 233 2.25 -5.13 20.52
N ASP A 234 3.57 -5.17 20.69
CA ASP A 234 4.22 -5.75 21.88
C ASP A 234 3.82 -5.05 23.19
N ARG A 235 3.40 -3.78 23.11
CA ARG A 235 2.89 -3.00 24.24
C ARG A 235 1.36 -3.10 24.41
N GLY A 236 0.70 -3.93 23.61
CA GLY A 236 -0.75 -4.10 23.64
C GLY A 236 -1.55 -2.98 22.98
N VAL A 237 -0.90 -2.14 22.16
CA VAL A 237 -1.59 -1.10 21.39
C VAL A 237 -2.33 -1.74 20.21
N PRO A 238 -3.64 -1.47 20.01
CA PRO A 238 -4.34 -1.85 18.80
C PRO A 238 -3.72 -1.13 17.59
N VAL A 239 -3.15 -1.89 16.66
CA VAL A 239 -2.57 -1.35 15.41
C VAL A 239 -3.36 -1.87 14.22
N LEU A 240 -3.66 -0.99 13.27
CA LEU A 240 -4.15 -1.35 11.92
C LEU A 240 -3.08 -0.96 10.89
N ARG A 241 -2.38 -1.95 10.33
CA ARG A 241 -1.33 -1.75 9.33
C ARG A 241 -1.95 -1.73 7.93
N ILE A 242 -1.93 -0.59 7.24
CA ILE A 242 -2.44 -0.48 5.87
C ILE A 242 -1.36 -0.89 4.87
N GLY A 243 -1.63 -1.87 4.00
CA GLY A 243 -0.68 -2.42 3.03
C GLY A 243 0.07 -3.64 3.55
N ASN A 244 0.75 -4.35 2.66
CA ASN A 244 1.42 -5.60 3.03
C ASN A 244 2.79 -5.37 3.68
N PRO A 245 3.10 -6.06 4.81
CA PRO A 245 4.38 -5.95 5.48
C PRO A 245 5.49 -6.56 4.62
N SER A 246 6.68 -5.96 4.69
CA SER A 246 7.89 -6.49 4.07
C SER A 246 8.35 -7.78 4.74
N ARG A 247 8.02 -7.95 6.03
CA ARG A 247 8.29 -9.18 6.79
C ARG A 247 7.00 -9.96 7.00
N VAL A 248 6.93 -11.10 6.34
CA VAL A 248 5.79 -12.02 6.44
C VAL A 248 6.00 -12.90 7.67
N ASN A 249 5.62 -12.41 8.85
CA ASN A 249 5.37 -13.28 10.00
C ASN A 249 3.87 -13.25 10.31
N ASP A 250 3.32 -14.37 10.79
CA ASP A 250 1.87 -14.51 11.01
C ASP A 250 1.29 -13.46 11.97
N LYS A 251 2.11 -13.03 12.95
CA LYS A 251 1.74 -11.97 13.88
C LYS A 251 1.56 -10.63 13.16
N MET A 252 2.48 -10.25 12.28
CA MET A 252 2.43 -9.01 11.49
C MET A 252 1.26 -9.01 10.52
N LEU A 253 1.03 -10.15 9.85
CA LEU A 253 -0.10 -10.31 8.94
C LEU A 253 -1.44 -10.16 9.66
N SER A 254 -1.56 -10.64 10.92
CA SER A 254 -2.83 -10.61 11.65
C SER A 254 -3.39 -9.21 11.91
N PHE A 255 -2.56 -8.18 11.83
CA PHE A 255 -2.97 -6.79 12.05
C PHE A 255 -2.95 -5.92 10.80
N THR A 256 -2.76 -6.51 9.62
CA THR A 256 -2.94 -5.77 8.36
C THR A 256 -4.42 -5.51 8.11
N TYR A 257 -4.70 -4.39 7.43
CA TYR A 257 -6.04 -4.04 6.98
C TYR A 257 -6.64 -5.17 6.15
N GLU A 258 -5.89 -5.71 5.20
CA GLU A 258 -6.33 -6.77 4.28
C GLU A 258 -6.76 -8.04 5.02
N ARG A 259 -5.97 -8.45 6.03
CA ARG A 259 -6.24 -9.67 6.79
C ARG A 259 -7.42 -9.49 7.74
N ARG A 260 -7.52 -8.32 8.39
CA ARG A 260 -8.67 -8.02 9.26
C ARG A 260 -9.96 -7.85 8.46
N PHE A 261 -9.88 -7.24 7.27
CA PHE A 261 -11.00 -7.12 6.34
C PHE A 261 -11.52 -8.49 5.91
N GLU A 262 -10.63 -9.42 5.54
CA GLU A 262 -11.00 -10.78 5.17
C GLU A 262 -11.61 -11.58 6.35
N ASN A 263 -11.10 -11.36 7.56
CA ASN A 263 -11.59 -12.05 8.77
C ASN A 263 -12.87 -11.43 9.37
N HIS A 264 -13.39 -10.33 8.80
CA HIS A 264 -14.55 -9.65 9.34
C HIS A 264 -15.83 -10.52 9.22
N PRO A 265 -16.71 -10.57 10.24
CA PRO A 265 -17.93 -11.39 10.19
C PRO A 265 -18.86 -11.10 9.00
N ALA A 266 -18.86 -9.86 8.51
CA ALA A 266 -19.66 -9.42 7.35
C ALA A 266 -19.01 -9.75 5.99
N TYR A 267 -17.72 -10.12 5.97
CA TYR A 267 -16.98 -10.37 4.73
C TYR A 267 -17.55 -11.53 3.88
N PRO A 268 -17.98 -12.67 4.44
CA PRO A 268 -18.58 -13.75 3.64
C PRO A 268 -19.83 -13.32 2.86
N GLU A 269 -20.68 -12.45 3.44
CA GLU A 269 -21.84 -11.87 2.75
C GLU A 269 -21.38 -10.97 1.60
N LEU A 270 -20.45 -10.05 1.88
CA LEU A 270 -19.88 -9.14 0.88
C LEU A 270 -19.25 -9.91 -0.28
N TRP A 271 -18.49 -10.97 0.02
CA TRP A 271 -17.88 -11.85 -0.97
C TRP A 271 -18.92 -12.51 -1.87
N GLY A 272 -20.00 -13.06 -1.28
CA GLY A 272 -21.12 -13.66 -2.01
C GLY A 272 -21.82 -12.67 -2.94
N ILE A 273 -22.04 -11.44 -2.48
CA ILE A 273 -22.64 -10.36 -3.28
C ILE A 273 -21.72 -9.98 -4.45
N ARG A 274 -20.43 -9.74 -4.20
CA ARG A 274 -19.43 -9.42 -5.22
C ARG A 274 -19.33 -10.53 -6.28
N LYS A 275 -19.36 -11.80 -5.86
CA LYS A 275 -19.41 -12.96 -6.77
C LYS A 275 -20.68 -12.94 -7.64
N SER A 276 -21.84 -12.70 -7.04
CA SER A 276 -23.11 -12.62 -7.76
C SER A 276 -23.10 -11.51 -8.82
N ILE A 277 -22.57 -10.33 -8.50
CA ILE A 277 -22.43 -9.21 -9.45
C ILE A 277 -21.59 -9.62 -10.67
N ARG A 278 -20.48 -10.34 -10.46
CA ARG A 278 -19.61 -10.82 -11.56
C ARG A 278 -20.33 -11.83 -12.46
N GLU A 279 -21.09 -12.75 -11.89
CA GLU A 279 -21.88 -13.74 -12.64
C GLU A 279 -22.97 -13.06 -13.49
N LEU A 280 -23.69 -12.08 -12.92
CA LEU A 280 -24.70 -11.30 -13.64
C LEU A 280 -24.11 -10.46 -14.78
N ASN A 281 -22.91 -9.88 -14.57
CA ASN A 281 -22.16 -9.19 -15.63
C ASN A 281 -21.84 -10.10 -16.83
N GLY A 282 -21.51 -11.37 -16.58
CA GLY A 282 -21.30 -12.36 -17.64
C GLY A 282 -22.58 -12.67 -18.44
N GLN A 283 -23.74 -12.65 -17.79
CA GLN A 283 -25.04 -12.96 -18.41
C GLN A 283 -25.59 -11.81 -19.27
N LEU A 284 -25.29 -10.55 -18.92
CA LEU A 284 -25.73 -9.35 -19.65
C LEU A 284 -25.38 -9.38 -21.16
N ARG A 285 -24.28 -10.04 -21.53
CA ARG A 285 -23.85 -10.17 -22.94
C ARG A 285 -24.79 -11.05 -23.78
N ARG A 286 -25.62 -11.90 -23.18
CA ARG A 286 -26.44 -12.93 -23.86
C ARG A 286 -27.96 -12.71 -23.80
N LYS A 287 -28.41 -11.55 -23.30
CA LYS A 287 -29.81 -11.33 -22.90
C LYS A 287 -30.48 -10.18 -23.64
N ASN A 288 -31.81 -10.27 -23.79
CA ASN A 288 -32.63 -9.28 -24.49
C ASN A 288 -32.81 -7.99 -23.67
N TYR A 289 -33.27 -6.90 -24.30
CA TYR A 289 -33.34 -5.57 -23.68
C TYR A 289 -34.09 -5.54 -22.33
N SER A 290 -35.29 -6.12 -22.25
CA SER A 290 -36.08 -6.16 -21.00
C SER A 290 -35.40 -6.99 -19.89
N GLU A 291 -34.79 -8.13 -20.25
CA GLU A 291 -34.02 -8.94 -19.29
C GLU A 291 -32.78 -8.17 -18.80
N ARG A 292 -32.14 -7.38 -19.67
CA ARG A 292 -30.99 -6.54 -19.30
C ARG A 292 -31.37 -5.45 -18.29
N GLU A 293 -32.55 -4.85 -18.42
CA GLU A 293 -33.04 -3.84 -17.48
C GLU A 293 -33.29 -4.43 -16.08
N SER A 294 -33.97 -5.58 -16.02
CA SER A 294 -34.18 -6.30 -14.76
C SER A 294 -32.84 -6.70 -14.08
N LEU A 295 -31.89 -7.20 -14.87
CA LEU A 295 -30.55 -7.54 -14.40
C LEU A 295 -29.79 -6.32 -13.86
N ARG A 296 -29.88 -5.17 -14.55
CA ARG A 296 -29.27 -3.91 -14.09
C ARG A 296 -29.85 -3.44 -12.77
N ASN A 297 -31.18 -3.49 -12.61
CA ASN A 297 -31.85 -3.10 -11.37
C ASN A 297 -31.43 -4.01 -10.21
N ARG A 298 -31.38 -5.33 -10.43
CA ARG A 298 -30.89 -6.29 -9.44
C ARG A 298 -29.42 -6.01 -9.07
N MET A 299 -28.57 -5.77 -10.06
CA MET A 299 -27.17 -5.43 -9.83
C MET A 299 -26.98 -4.12 -9.08
N SER A 300 -27.82 -3.11 -9.31
CA SER A 300 -27.78 -1.84 -8.56
C SER A 300 -27.98 -2.12 -7.07
N ARG A 301 -29.05 -2.84 -6.71
CA ARG A 301 -29.33 -3.18 -5.30
C ARG A 301 -28.20 -3.98 -4.65
N LEU A 302 -27.61 -4.91 -5.40
CA LEU A 302 -26.45 -5.68 -4.92
C LEU A 302 -25.22 -4.79 -4.72
N ARG A 303 -25.00 -3.80 -5.59
CA ARG A 303 -23.91 -2.82 -5.41
C ARG A 303 -24.15 -1.95 -4.19
N ASP A 304 -25.36 -1.45 -4.01
CA ASP A 304 -25.72 -0.62 -2.85
C ASP A 304 -25.46 -1.40 -1.55
N ARG A 305 -25.93 -2.64 -1.47
CA ARG A 305 -25.67 -3.53 -0.34
C ARG A 305 -24.19 -3.85 -0.15
N ALA A 306 -23.44 -4.07 -1.22
CA ALA A 306 -21.99 -4.30 -1.14
C ALA A 306 -21.26 -3.08 -0.57
N THR A 307 -21.65 -1.87 -1.00
CA THR A 307 -21.10 -0.61 -0.50
C THR A 307 -21.43 -0.41 0.98
N GLU A 308 -22.67 -0.70 1.42
CA GLU A 308 -23.03 -0.66 2.84
C GLU A 308 -22.16 -1.59 3.70
N LEU A 309 -21.97 -2.83 3.27
CA LEU A 309 -21.14 -3.80 3.99
C LEU A 309 -19.67 -3.39 4.01
N GLU A 310 -19.15 -2.83 2.92
CA GLU A 310 -17.78 -2.34 2.85
C GLU A 310 -17.55 -1.13 3.76
N ILE A 311 -18.50 -0.19 3.82
CA ILE A 311 -18.47 0.93 4.78
C ILE A 311 -18.51 0.41 6.21
N LEU A 312 -19.39 -0.55 6.51
CA LEU A 312 -19.49 -1.17 7.83
C LEU A 312 -18.16 -1.80 8.25
N ILE A 313 -17.58 -2.68 7.40
CA ILE A 313 -16.30 -3.33 7.69
C ILE A 313 -15.22 -2.27 7.92
N ASN A 314 -15.15 -1.25 7.07
CA ASN A 314 -14.15 -0.20 7.21
C ASN A 314 -14.31 0.56 8.53
N ALA A 315 -15.53 0.99 8.88
CA ALA A 315 -15.80 1.66 10.14
C ALA A 315 -15.36 0.81 11.34
N ASP A 316 -15.77 -0.47 11.38
CA ASP A 316 -15.41 -1.39 12.46
C ASP A 316 -13.88 -1.58 12.58
N LEU A 317 -13.17 -1.64 11.45
CA LEU A 317 -11.70 -1.78 11.45
C LEU A 317 -10.97 -0.52 11.91
N PHE A 318 -11.41 0.66 11.48
CA PHE A 318 -10.79 1.92 11.87
C PHE A 318 -11.12 2.31 13.31
N ASP A 319 -12.34 2.01 13.79
CA ASP A 319 -12.76 2.22 15.18
C ASP A 319 -12.07 1.23 16.12
N GLY A 320 -11.86 -0.03 15.69
CA GLY A 320 -11.10 -1.02 16.45
C GLY A 320 -9.58 -0.75 16.53
N ALA A 321 -9.11 0.29 15.85
CA ALA A 321 -7.72 0.78 15.87
C ALA A 321 -7.57 2.14 16.57
N ALA A 322 -8.64 2.62 17.22
CA ALA A 322 -8.66 3.80 18.08
C ALA A 322 -8.42 3.42 19.55
#